data_AF-A0A0S8AT59-F1
#
_entry.id   AF-A0A0S8AT59-F1
#
_cell.length_a   1.000
_cell.length_b   1.000
_cell.length_c   1.000
_cell.angle_alpha   90.00
_cell.angle_beta   90.00
_cell.angle_gamma   90.00
#
_symmetry.space_group_name_H-M   'P 1'
#
loop_
_entity.id
_entity.type
_entity.pdbx_description
1 polymer ?
#
loop_
_entity_poly.entity_id
_entity_poly.type
_entity_poly.pdbx_seq_one_letter_code
_entity_poly.pdbx_strand_id
1 'polypeptide(L)'
;ELAPVELTASAHRMRWGGRVWITLTLTNPSDHLAFFVNPVLTRGPGGAEILPTFWSDNYFSMPPGETKTVVAYVDPIRLEDEAAMVRIEGWNVTRTEVPTAR
;
A
#
# COMPACT_ATOMS: atom_id res chain seq x y z
N GLU A 1 -14.92 -14.23 -14.73
CA GLU A 1 -13.69 -13.55 -14.31
C GLU A 1 -14.07 -12.21 -13.69
N LEU A 2 -13.34 -11.72 -12.68
CA LEU A 2 -13.63 -10.41 -12.09
C LEU A 2 -13.10 -9.30 -13.01
N ALA A 3 -13.88 -8.23 -13.20
CA ALA A 3 -13.44 -7.08 -13.99
C ALA A 3 -12.26 -6.34 -13.30
N PRO A 4 -11.30 -5.78 -14.05
CA PRO A 4 -10.22 -4.99 -13.48
C PRO A 4 -10.73 -3.79 -12.67
N VAL A 5 -10.05 -3.47 -11.57
CA VAL A 5 -10.36 -2.36 -10.66
C VAL A 5 -9.14 -1.46 -10.51
N GLU A 6 -9.35 -0.16 -10.70
CA GLU A 6 -8.38 0.88 -10.38
C GLU A 6 -8.70 1.48 -9.02
N LEU A 7 -7.79 1.32 -8.06
CA LEU A 7 -7.89 1.96 -6.75
C LEU A 7 -7.22 3.33 -6.79
N THR A 8 -7.80 4.31 -6.10
CA THR A 8 -7.08 5.55 -5.77
C THR A 8 -6.38 5.37 -4.44
N ALA A 9 -5.19 5.96 -4.30
CA ALA A 9 -4.34 5.72 -3.16
C ALA A 9 -3.51 6.94 -2.78
N SER A 10 -3.23 7.07 -1.49
CA SER A 10 -2.26 8.02 -0.96
C SER A 10 -1.51 7.39 0.21
N ALA A 11 -0.20 7.64 0.31
CA ALA A 11 0.62 7.14 1.40
C ALA A 11 1.41 8.27 2.06
N HIS A 12 1.47 8.25 3.39
CA HIS A 12 2.27 9.16 4.20
C HIS A 12 3.16 8.36 5.15
N ARG A 13 4.40 8.84 5.37
CA ARG A 13 5.35 8.23 6.30
C ARG A 13 5.69 9.16 7.44
N MET A 14 5.76 8.61 8.65
CA MET A 14 6.23 9.32 9.84
C MET A 14 7.21 8.48 10.66
N ARG A 15 8.12 9.15 11.37
CA ARG A 15 9.00 8.50 12.36
C ARG A 15 8.41 8.68 13.74
N TRP A 16 8.12 7.57 14.42
CA TRP A 16 7.56 7.59 15.76
C TRP A 16 7.92 6.32 16.53
N GLY A 17 8.30 6.45 17.81
CA GLY A 17 8.61 5.30 18.68
C GLY A 17 9.77 4.42 18.18
N GLY A 18 10.79 5.02 17.55
CA GLY A 18 11.94 4.27 16.99
C GLY A 18 11.62 3.49 15.71
N ARG A 19 10.43 3.66 15.12
CA ARG A 19 9.99 3.00 13.89
C ARG A 19 9.63 4.02 12.81
N VAL A 20 9.59 3.55 11.56
CA VAL A 20 8.90 4.28 10.48
C VAL A 20 7.52 3.67 10.29
N TRP A 21 6.51 4.52 10.34
CA TRP A 21 5.11 4.18 10.13
C TRP A 21 4.66 4.69 8.78
N ILE A 22 3.95 3.86 8.02
CA ILE A 22 3.34 4.19 6.74
C ILE A 22 1.83 4.13 6.91
N THR A 23 1.14 5.23 6.67
CA THR A 23 -0.33 5.26 6.60
C THR A 23 -0.73 5.26 5.13
N LEU A 24 -1.41 4.20 4.70
CA LEU A 24 -1.96 4.04 3.35
C LEU A 24 -3.47 4.22 3.41
N THR A 25 -4.00 5.14 2.62
CA THR A 25 -5.44 5.29 2.38
C THR A 25 -5.75 4.83 0.96
N LEU A 26 -6.69 3.91 0.83
CA LEU A 26 -7.18 3.36 -0.44
C LEU A 26 -8.67 3.65 -0.58
N THR A 27 -9.11 3.98 -1.78
CA THR A 27 -10.53 4.05 -2.12
C THR A 27 -10.78 3.20 -3.38
N ASN A 28 -11.87 2.45 -3.37
CA ASN A 28 -12.41 1.78 -4.55
C ASN A 28 -13.51 2.65 -5.17
N PRO A 29 -13.20 3.49 -6.18
CA PRO A 29 -14.22 4.33 -6.83
C PRO A 29 -15.08 3.56 -7.85
N SER A 30 -14.75 2.30 -8.14
CA SER A 30 -15.45 1.51 -9.16
C SER A 30 -16.75 0.90 -8.63
N ASP A 31 -17.53 0.31 -9.53
CA ASP A 31 -18.73 -0.49 -9.27
C ASP A 31 -18.43 -2.00 -9.16
N HIS A 32 -17.16 -2.38 -9.01
CA HIS A 32 -16.71 -3.77 -8.91
C HIS A 32 -15.95 -4.03 -7.60
N LEU A 33 -15.96 -5.29 -7.15
CA LEU A 33 -15.17 -5.72 -5.99
C LEU A 33 -13.67 -5.67 -6.32
N ALA A 34 -12.87 -4.93 -5.55
CA ALA A 34 -11.43 -5.09 -5.55
C ALA A 34 -11.06 -6.30 -4.69
N PHE A 35 -10.61 -7.38 -5.31
CA PHE A 35 -10.40 -8.66 -4.62
C PHE A 35 -8.93 -8.89 -4.28
N PHE A 36 -8.67 -9.30 -3.04
CA PHE A 36 -7.34 -9.68 -2.54
C PHE A 36 -6.28 -8.58 -2.77
N VAL A 37 -6.58 -7.36 -2.32
CA VAL A 37 -5.68 -6.21 -2.34
C VAL A 37 -4.49 -6.46 -1.42
N ASN A 38 -3.29 -6.43 -1.99
CA ASN A 38 -2.00 -6.64 -1.35
C ASN A 38 -1.15 -5.37 -1.44
N PRO A 39 -1.11 -4.52 -0.39
CA PRO A 39 -0.16 -3.43 -0.30
C PRO A 39 1.25 -3.94 0.07
N VAL A 40 2.25 -3.47 -0.67
CA VAL A 40 3.66 -3.87 -0.55
C VAL A 40 4.54 -2.63 -0.48
N LEU A 41 5.38 -2.54 0.55
CA LEU A 41 6.36 -1.46 0.67
C LEU A 41 7.59 -1.80 -0.18
N THR A 42 8.01 -0.91 -1.09
CA THR A 42 9.09 -1.17 -2.06
C THR A 42 10.18 -0.09 -2.09
N ARG A 43 11.36 -0.49 -2.57
CA ARG A 43 12.54 0.37 -2.80
C ARG A 43 12.44 1.16 -4.10
N GLY A 44 11.82 2.33 -4.06
CA GLY A 44 11.63 3.13 -5.27
C GLY A 44 10.64 2.50 -6.26
N PRO A 45 10.46 3.15 -7.42
CA PRO A 45 9.56 2.69 -8.47
C PRO A 45 9.99 1.32 -9.02
N GLY A 46 9.09 0.35 -9.03
CA GLY A 46 9.34 -1.01 -9.53
C GLY A 46 10.38 -1.81 -8.73
N GLY A 47 10.86 -1.31 -7.59
CA GLY A 47 11.92 -1.95 -6.83
C GLY A 47 11.47 -3.12 -5.96
N ALA A 48 12.45 -3.72 -5.29
CA ALA A 48 12.24 -4.87 -4.42
C ALA A 48 11.44 -4.52 -3.16
N GLU A 49 10.72 -5.50 -2.64
CA GLU A 49 10.00 -5.39 -1.37
C GLU A 49 10.94 -5.10 -0.18
N ILE A 50 10.50 -4.25 0.73
CA ILE A 50 11.18 -3.95 1.97
C ILE A 50 10.69 -4.94 3.04
N LEU A 51 11.61 -5.77 3.52
CA LEU A 51 11.32 -6.78 4.55
C LEU A 51 12.22 -6.63 5.79
N PRO A 52 11.69 -6.94 6.99
CA PRO A 52 10.28 -7.20 7.27
C PRO A 52 9.46 -5.90 7.29
N THR A 53 8.26 -5.91 6.69
CA THR A 53 7.24 -4.86 6.86
C THR A 53 6.01 -5.48 7.51
N PHE A 54 5.47 -4.83 8.53
CA PHE A 54 4.33 -5.33 9.29
C PHE A 54 3.11 -4.48 9.01
N TRP A 55 2.11 -5.06 8.34
CA TRP A 55 0.86 -4.41 7.98
C TRP A 55 -0.23 -4.71 8.99
N SER A 56 -1.12 -3.73 9.23
CA SER A 56 -2.32 -3.90 10.05
C SER A 56 -3.38 -4.76 9.35
N ASP A 57 -3.34 -4.80 8.02
CA ASP A 57 -4.22 -5.61 7.18
C ASP A 57 -3.52 -5.88 5.84
N ASN A 58 -3.70 -7.07 5.27
CA ASN A 58 -3.17 -7.44 3.97
C ASN A 58 -4.06 -8.52 3.35
N TYR A 59 -4.12 -8.59 2.02
CA TYR A 59 -5.00 -9.48 1.24
C TYR A 59 -6.49 -9.27 1.52
N PHE A 60 -6.90 -8.05 1.84
CA PHE A 60 -8.30 -7.69 2.06
C PHE A 60 -9.04 -7.48 0.73
N SER A 61 -10.37 -7.42 0.77
CA SER A 61 -11.17 -7.05 -0.40
C SER A 61 -11.95 -5.77 -0.11
N MET A 62 -12.14 -4.94 -1.14
CA MET A 62 -12.85 -3.66 -1.02
C MET A 62 -14.10 -3.62 -1.91
N PRO A 63 -15.32 -3.58 -1.35
CA PRO A 63 -16.53 -3.37 -2.12
C PRO A 63 -16.54 -2.01 -2.86
N PRO A 64 -17.46 -1.83 -3.83
CA PRO A 64 -17.69 -0.54 -4.47
C PRO A 64 -17.88 0.61 -3.47
N GLY A 65 -17.16 1.71 -3.67
CA GLY A 65 -17.24 2.92 -2.84
C GLY A 65 -16.53 2.85 -1.49
N GLU A 66 -15.95 1.71 -1.10
CA GLU A 66 -15.26 1.62 0.18
C GLU A 66 -13.97 2.47 0.18
N THR A 67 -13.73 3.15 1.30
CA THR A 67 -12.42 3.74 1.65
C THR A 67 -11.88 3.02 2.88
N LYS A 68 -10.62 2.59 2.80
CA LYS A 68 -9.95 1.83 3.85
C LYS A 68 -8.58 2.44 4.14
N THR A 69 -8.26 2.58 5.42
CA THR A 69 -6.93 2.97 5.89
C THR A 69 -6.21 1.74 6.45
N VAL A 70 -4.98 1.53 5.99
CA VAL A 70 -4.10 0.45 6.44
C VAL A 70 -2.77 1.06 6.87
N VAL A 71 -2.21 0.54 7.96
CA VAL A 71 -0.96 1.05 8.53
C VAL A 71 0.11 -0.03 8.42
N ALA A 72 1.32 0.37 8.04
CA ALA A 72 2.50 -0.48 8.12
C ALA A 72 3.54 0.12 9.07
N TYR A 73 4.40 -0.72 9.63
CA TYR A 73 5.65 -0.27 10.22
C TYR A 73 6.84 -1.10 9.76
N VAL A 74 8.00 -0.45 9.74
CA VAL A 74 9.28 -1.03 9.34
C VAL A 74 10.41 -0.43 10.18
N ASP A 75 11.48 -1.20 10.36
CA ASP A 75 12.69 -0.72 11.00
C ASP A 75 13.37 0.36 10.13
N PRO A 76 13.73 1.52 10.70
CA PRO A 76 14.48 2.56 10.01
C PRO A 76 15.67 2.10 9.18
N ILE A 77 16.41 1.08 9.64
CA ILE A 77 17.60 0.56 8.95
C ILE A 77 17.28 -0.05 7.58
N ARG A 78 16.01 -0.38 7.33
CA ARG A 78 15.56 -1.00 6.07
C ARG A 78 15.21 0.00 4.98
N LEU A 79 15.03 1.27 5.35
CA LEU A 79 14.52 2.33 4.47
C LEU A 79 15.62 3.23 3.87
N GLU A 80 16.84 3.19 4.42
CA GLU A 80 17.97 4.05 4.02
C GLU A 80 17.54 5.49 3.62
N ASP A 81 18.21 6.11 2.64
CA ASP A 81 17.80 7.39 2.02
C ASP A 81 16.93 7.17 0.76
N GLU A 82 16.40 5.97 0.56
CA GLU A 82 15.68 5.61 -0.64
C GLU A 82 14.25 6.18 -0.67
N ALA A 83 13.78 6.47 -1.87
CA ALA A 83 12.41 6.89 -2.13
C ALA A 83 11.44 5.71 -1.95
N ALA A 84 11.07 5.38 -0.72
CA ALA A 84 10.10 4.31 -0.47
C ALA A 84 8.75 4.58 -1.15
N MET A 85 8.20 3.54 -1.76
CA MET A 85 6.90 3.55 -2.44
C MET A 85 5.99 2.49 -1.81
N VAL A 86 4.69 2.68 -1.90
CA VAL A 86 3.72 1.61 -1.67
C VAL A 86 3.21 1.14 -3.02
N ARG A 87 3.54 -0.09 -3.39
CA ARG A 87 2.94 -0.80 -4.50
C ARG A 87 1.63 -1.45 -4.03
N ILE A 88 0.58 -1.26 -4.80
CA ILE A 88 -0.74 -1.84 -4.56
C ILE A 88 -1.02 -2.78 -5.73
N GLU A 89 -1.23 -4.04 -5.42
CA GLU A 89 -1.59 -5.07 -6.37
C GLU A 89 -2.72 -5.92 -5.79
N GLY A 90 -3.28 -6.81 -6.59
CA GLY A 90 -4.37 -7.69 -6.15
C GLY A 90 -4.85 -8.55 -7.30
N TRP A 91 -5.85 -9.39 -7.04
CA TRP A 91 -6.31 -10.37 -8.02
C TRP A 91 -6.81 -9.71 -9.31
N ASN A 92 -7.66 -8.70 -9.19
CA ASN A 92 -8.19 -7.91 -10.29
C ASN A 92 -7.85 -6.42 -10.13
N VAL A 93 -6.82 -6.08 -9.37
CA VAL A 93 -6.43 -4.68 -9.14
C VAL A 93 -5.35 -4.30 -10.13
N THR A 94 -5.57 -3.21 -10.88
CA THR A 94 -4.52 -2.60 -11.70
C THR A 94 -3.39 -2.14 -10.79
N ARG A 95 -2.17 -2.63 -11.04
CA ARG A 95 -1.00 -2.31 -10.23
C ARG A 95 -0.75 -0.79 -10.24
N THR A 96 -0.67 -0.21 -9.05
CA THR A 96 -0.37 1.21 -8.85
C THR A 96 0.75 1.35 -7.82
N GLU A 97 1.59 2.37 -7.96
CA GLU A 97 2.64 2.70 -6.99
C GLU A 97 2.48 4.15 -6.55
N VAL A 98 2.47 4.39 -5.24
CA VAL A 98 2.36 5.73 -4.66
C VAL A 98 3.56 6.04 -3.77
N PRO A 99 4.13 7.25 -3.84
CA PRO A 99 5.23 7.64 -2.98
C PRO A 99 4.76 7.75 -1.53
N THR A 100 5.63 7.38 -0.59
CA THR A 100 5.40 7.68 0.83
C THR A 100 5.81 9.12 1.11
N ALA A 101 4.86 10.06 1.03
CA ALA A 101 5.12 11.47 1.33
C ALA A 101 5.59 11.64 2.78
N ARG A 102 6.57 12.53 3.01
CA ARG A 102 7.01 12.90 4.36
C ARG A 102 6.01 13.82 5.05
#